data_AF-A0A960MBN1-F1
#
_entry.id   AF-A0A960MBN1-F1
#
_cell.length_a   1.000
_cell.length_b   1.000
_cell.length_c   1.000
_cell.angle_alpha   90.00
_cell.angle_beta   90.00
_cell.angle_gamma   90.00
#
_symmetry.space_group_name_H-M   'P 1'
#
loop_
_entity.id
_entity.type
_entity.pdbx_description
1 polymer ?
#
loop_
_entity_poly.entity_id
_entity_poly.type
_entity_poly.pdbx_seq_one_letter_code
_entity_poly.pdbx_strand_id
1 'polypeptide(L)'
;DISPLVTTPLISLTLHQTRVENLQPLATLRTLQRLHIGETPVKDLTPIASLPLTRLVFTPSTVEKGADLIRQIPTMQQLGVEFEDDMNTLMPPAIFWERYDKGEFNGKASPSAEPAPSPK
;
A
#
# COMPACT_ATOMS: atom_id res chain seq x y z
N ASP A 1 -13.63 -9.19 2.90
CA ASP A 1 -14.46 -7.97 2.93
C ASP A 1 -13.99 -7.13 4.12
N ILE A 2 -13.75 -5.83 3.91
CA ILE A 2 -13.27 -4.88 4.93
C ILE A 2 -14.32 -3.79 5.27
N SER A 3 -15.54 -3.92 4.74
CA SER A 3 -16.65 -2.97 4.96
C SER A 3 -17.00 -2.68 6.44
N PRO A 4 -16.85 -3.62 7.40
CA PRO A 4 -17.14 -3.34 8.81
C PRO A 4 -16.20 -2.32 9.47
N LEU A 5 -15.02 -2.05 8.88
CA LEU A 5 -14.01 -1.17 9.48
C LEU A 5 -14.37 0.32 9.38
N VAL A 6 -15.34 0.67 8.52
CA VAL A 6 -15.76 2.04 8.20
C VAL A 6 -16.26 2.84 9.42
N THR A 7 -16.76 2.16 10.45
CA THR A 7 -17.33 2.80 11.64
C THR A 7 -16.31 3.04 12.76
N THR A 8 -15.06 2.59 12.57
CA THR A 8 -14.01 2.71 13.58
C THR A 8 -13.02 3.81 13.22
N PRO A 9 -12.63 4.69 14.18
CA PRO A 9 -11.67 5.76 13.93
C PRO A 9 -10.24 5.19 13.89
N LEU A 10 -9.94 4.43 12.85
CA LEU A 10 -8.63 3.82 12.66
C LEU A 10 -7.60 4.87 12.26
N ILE A 11 -6.44 4.82 12.91
CA ILE A 11 -5.26 5.64 12.56
C ILE A 11 -4.29 4.83 11.70
N SER A 12 -4.24 3.51 11.94
CA SER A 12 -3.32 2.58 11.28
C SER A 12 -4.08 1.32 10.88
N LEU A 13 -3.90 0.89 9.64
CA LEU A 13 -4.49 -0.34 9.11
C LEU A 13 -3.44 -1.14 8.33
N THR A 14 -3.29 -2.42 8.69
CA THR A 14 -2.43 -3.38 8.00
C THR A 14 -3.29 -4.47 7.38
N LEU A 15 -3.21 -4.59 6.06
CA LEU A 15 -3.86 -5.59 5.22
C LEU A 15 -2.82 -6.43 4.44
N HIS A 16 -1.58 -6.44 4.90
CA HIS A 16 -0.47 -7.21 4.31
C HIS A 16 -0.85 -8.67 4.10
N GLN A 17 -0.47 -9.23 2.95
CA GLN A 17 -0.71 -10.65 2.62
C GLN A 17 -2.18 -11.07 2.75
N THR A 18 -3.11 -10.14 2.56
CA THR A 18 -4.55 -10.45 2.51
C THR A 18 -5.04 -10.51 1.07
N ARG A 19 -6.21 -11.15 0.87
CA ARG A 19 -6.91 -11.22 -0.43
C ARG A 19 -7.79 -9.99 -0.69
N VAL A 20 -7.46 -8.84 -0.10
CA VAL A 20 -8.22 -7.62 -0.33
C VAL A 20 -7.87 -7.08 -1.72
N GLU A 21 -8.89 -6.90 -2.56
CA GLU A 21 -8.76 -6.31 -3.90
C GLU A 21 -9.36 -4.90 -3.97
N ASN A 22 -10.36 -4.65 -3.13
CA ASN A 22 -11.17 -3.45 -3.19
C ASN A 22 -10.97 -2.57 -1.95
N LEU A 23 -10.45 -1.36 -2.16
CA LEU A 23 -10.23 -0.35 -1.13
C LEU A 23 -11.38 0.67 -0.99
N GLN A 24 -12.46 0.55 -1.76
CA GLN A 24 -13.63 1.44 -1.68
C GLN A 24 -14.12 1.69 -0.25
N PRO A 25 -14.20 0.68 0.64
CA PRO A 25 -14.64 0.93 2.01
C PRO A 25 -13.72 1.92 2.77
N LEU A 26 -12.44 2.01 2.44
CA LEU A 26 -11.51 2.88 3.15
C LEU A 26 -11.69 4.37 2.80
N ALA A 27 -12.37 4.70 1.70
CA ALA A 27 -12.50 6.08 1.21
C ALA A 27 -13.15 7.06 2.21
N THR A 28 -13.92 6.53 3.17
CA THR A 28 -14.61 7.31 4.20
C THR A 28 -13.82 7.43 5.51
N LEU A 29 -12.71 6.71 5.67
CA LEU A 29 -11.90 6.68 6.90
C LEU A 29 -10.97 7.90 7.00
N ARG A 30 -11.54 9.08 7.24
CA ARG A 30 -10.79 10.36 7.31
C ARG A 30 -9.74 10.41 8.42
N THR A 31 -9.77 9.51 9.40
CA THR A 31 -8.77 9.41 10.47
C THR A 31 -7.57 8.56 10.10
N LEU A 32 -7.63 7.80 8.99
CA LEU A 32 -6.61 6.85 8.61
C LEU A 32 -5.37 7.59 8.10
N GLN A 33 -4.24 7.34 8.76
CA GLN A 33 -2.96 7.99 8.44
C GLN A 33 -1.93 6.99 7.94
N ARG A 34 -1.98 5.74 8.40
CA ARG A 34 -1.04 4.69 8.01
C ARG A 34 -1.78 3.52 7.39
N LEU A 35 -1.43 3.19 6.16
CA LEU A 35 -2.01 2.06 5.44
C LEU A 35 -0.91 1.16 4.90
N HIS A 36 -1.04 -0.13 5.15
CA HIS A 36 -0.16 -1.14 4.58
C HIS A 36 -0.98 -2.18 3.82
N ILE A 37 -0.81 -2.20 2.51
CA ILE A 37 -1.47 -3.08 1.53
C ILE A 37 -0.43 -3.81 0.65
N GLY A 38 0.79 -3.99 1.16
CA GLY A 38 1.82 -4.78 0.48
C GLY A 38 1.38 -6.22 0.33
N GLU A 39 1.79 -6.87 -0.76
CA GLU A 39 1.44 -8.26 -1.09
C GLU A 39 -0.08 -8.49 -1.12
N THR A 40 -0.84 -7.51 -1.59
CA THR A 40 -2.28 -7.65 -1.86
C THR A 40 -2.56 -7.56 -3.35
N PRO A 41 -3.63 -8.18 -3.85
CA PRO A 41 -4.07 -8.07 -5.24
C PRO A 41 -4.75 -6.72 -5.58
N VAL A 42 -4.53 -5.67 -4.78
CA VAL A 42 -5.07 -4.33 -5.04
C VAL A 42 -4.46 -3.75 -6.32
N LYS A 43 -5.34 -3.29 -7.21
CA LYS A 43 -4.98 -2.66 -8.49
C LYS A 43 -5.32 -1.18 -8.58
N ASP A 44 -6.23 -0.70 -7.74
CA ASP A 44 -6.75 0.66 -7.79
C ASP A 44 -6.58 1.37 -6.43
N LEU A 45 -5.74 2.41 -6.42
CA LEU A 45 -5.51 3.25 -5.25
C LEU A 45 -6.39 4.51 -5.21
N THR A 46 -7.24 4.73 -6.23
CA THR A 46 -8.15 5.89 -6.28
C THR A 46 -8.99 6.07 -5.00
N PRO A 47 -9.53 5.00 -4.37
CA PRO A 47 -10.35 5.16 -3.16
C PRO A 47 -9.60 5.80 -1.97
N ILE A 48 -8.29 5.58 -1.88
CA ILE A 48 -7.48 6.07 -0.76
C ILE A 48 -6.81 7.42 -1.04
N ALA A 49 -6.92 7.94 -2.27
CA ALA A 49 -6.27 9.18 -2.69
C ALA A 49 -6.74 10.43 -1.93
N SER A 50 -7.96 10.41 -1.39
CA SER A 50 -8.54 11.54 -0.65
C SER A 50 -8.32 11.47 0.87
N LEU A 51 -7.61 10.45 1.34
CA LEU A 51 -7.31 10.24 2.76
C LEU A 51 -6.04 11.02 3.15
N PRO A 52 -5.96 11.53 4.40
CA PRO A 52 -4.79 12.25 4.90
C PRO A 52 -3.66 11.28 5.31
N LEU A 53 -3.26 10.41 4.38
CA LEU A 53 -2.24 9.41 4.62
C LEU A 53 -0.88 10.09 4.82
N THR A 54 -0.16 9.65 5.83
CA THR A 54 1.23 10.02 6.12
C THR A 54 2.19 8.88 5.77
N ARG A 55 1.72 7.63 5.81
CA ARG A 55 2.49 6.45 5.41
C ARG A 55 1.65 5.50 4.59
N LEU A 56 2.15 5.11 3.43
CA LEU A 56 1.54 4.07 2.59
C LEU A 56 2.61 3.06 2.17
N VAL A 57 2.32 1.77 2.37
CA VAL A 57 3.14 0.68 1.85
C VAL A 57 2.27 -0.17 0.93
N PHE A 58 2.70 -0.35 -0.32
CA PHE A 58 1.94 -1.06 -1.35
C PHE A 58 2.88 -1.67 -2.37
N THR A 59 2.41 -2.70 -3.10
CA THR A 59 3.19 -3.34 -4.15
C THR A 59 3.01 -2.59 -5.47
N PRO A 60 4.03 -1.88 -5.99
CA PRO A 60 3.85 -1.01 -7.17
C PRO A 60 3.52 -1.78 -8.44
N SER A 61 4.02 -3.01 -8.58
CA SER A 61 3.82 -3.87 -9.74
C SER A 61 2.39 -4.38 -9.92
N THR A 62 1.54 -4.32 -8.89
CA THR A 62 0.13 -4.72 -8.98
C THR A 62 -0.80 -3.53 -9.28
N VAL A 63 -0.33 -2.30 -9.04
CA VAL A 63 -1.15 -1.11 -9.16
C VAL A 63 -1.25 -0.67 -10.62
N GLU A 64 -2.48 -0.65 -11.12
CA GLU A 64 -2.81 -0.21 -12.47
C GLU A 64 -3.36 1.22 -12.48
N LYS A 65 -3.91 1.72 -11.36
CA LYS A 65 -4.58 3.02 -11.27
C LYS A 65 -4.34 3.73 -9.94
N GLY A 66 -4.32 5.06 -9.99
CA GLY A 66 -4.32 5.93 -8.81
C GLY A 66 -2.94 6.25 -8.23
N ALA A 67 -1.84 5.72 -8.78
CA ALA A 67 -0.48 6.04 -8.34
C ALA A 67 -0.18 7.55 -8.42
N ASP A 68 -0.56 8.20 -9.52
CA ASP A 68 -0.39 9.66 -9.71
C ASP A 68 -1.17 10.49 -8.68
N LEU A 69 -2.30 9.96 -8.19
CA LEU A 69 -3.11 10.60 -7.16
C LEU A 69 -2.40 10.50 -5.81
N ILE A 70 -1.84 9.33 -5.48
CA ILE A 70 -1.02 9.15 -4.27
C ILE A 70 0.19 10.09 -4.30
N ARG A 71 0.79 10.29 -5.47
CA ARG A 71 1.92 11.23 -5.66
C ARG A 71 1.56 12.68 -5.30
N GLN A 72 0.30 13.06 -5.43
CA GLN A 72 -0.19 14.41 -5.15
C GLN A 72 -0.63 14.61 -3.70
N ILE A 73 -0.61 13.57 -2.85
CA ILE A 73 -1.03 13.69 -1.45
C ILE A 73 0.00 14.53 -0.67
N PRO A 74 -0.35 15.73 -0.17
CA PRO A 74 0.61 16.64 0.45
C PRO A 74 1.03 16.19 1.86
N THR A 75 0.22 15.34 2.51
CA THR A 75 0.51 14.82 3.86
C THR A 75 1.47 13.64 3.85
N MET A 76 1.77 13.07 2.67
CA MET A 76 2.58 11.86 2.54
C MET A 76 4.00 12.12 3.03
N GLN A 77 4.45 11.34 4.01
CA GLN A 77 5.80 11.42 4.57
C GLN A 77 6.65 10.23 4.18
N GLN A 78 6.03 9.05 4.04
CA GLN A 78 6.74 7.79 3.86
C GLN A 78 6.01 6.86 2.90
N LEU A 79 6.73 6.34 1.92
CA LEU A 79 6.27 5.32 0.99
C LEU A 79 7.20 4.10 1.04
N GLY A 80 6.65 2.90 0.84
CA GLY A 80 7.44 1.66 0.83
C GLY A 80 6.76 0.57 0.02
N VAL A 81 7.51 -0.51 -0.24
CA VAL A 81 7.05 -1.64 -1.06
C VAL A 81 6.96 -2.97 -0.30
N GLU A 82 7.63 -3.09 0.85
CA GLU A 82 7.76 -4.34 1.61
C GLU A 82 7.57 -4.10 3.12
N PHE A 83 7.15 -5.16 3.82
CA PHE A 83 7.07 -5.22 5.27
C PHE A 83 8.33 -5.84 5.82
N GLU A 84 9.39 -5.07 5.87
CA GLU A 84 10.48 -5.38 6.78
C GLU A 84 10.36 -4.42 7.96
N ASP A 85 10.34 -4.98 9.17
CA ASP A 85 10.30 -4.23 10.44
C ASP A 85 11.53 -3.30 10.61
N ASP A 86 12.55 -3.46 9.76
CA ASP A 86 13.64 -2.53 9.62
C ASP A 86 13.18 -1.25 8.90
N MET A 87 13.33 -0.12 9.58
CA MET A 87 13.02 1.25 9.12
C MET A 87 13.70 1.68 7.80
N ASN A 88 14.40 0.78 7.11
CA ASN A 88 15.21 1.04 5.93
C ASN A 88 14.45 0.91 4.60
N THR A 89 13.24 0.34 4.60
CA THR A 89 12.44 0.12 3.37
C THR A 89 11.44 1.23 3.09
N LEU A 90 11.20 2.12 4.07
CA LEU A 90 10.43 3.33 3.88
C LEU A 90 11.32 4.45 3.36
N MET A 91 10.84 5.17 2.36
CA MET A 91 11.55 6.30 1.80
C MET A 91 10.63 7.52 1.68
N PRO A 92 11.22 8.74 1.65
CA PRO A 92 10.45 9.95 1.36
C PRO A 92 9.78 9.86 -0.01
N PRO A 93 8.63 10.52 -0.22
CA PRO A 93 7.91 10.46 -1.50
C PRO A 93 8.79 10.83 -2.70
N ALA A 94 9.66 11.83 -2.56
CA ALA A 94 10.57 12.23 -3.62
C ALA A 94 11.46 11.08 -4.12
N ILE A 95 12.05 10.32 -3.19
CA ILE A 95 12.92 9.17 -3.52
C ILE A 95 12.07 8.02 -4.07
N PHE A 96 10.91 7.75 -3.47
CA PHE A 96 10.02 6.69 -3.93
C PHE A 96 9.61 6.91 -5.38
N TRP A 97 9.11 8.11 -5.70
CA TRP A 97 8.63 8.42 -7.05
C TRP A 97 9.77 8.45 -8.06
N GLU A 98 10.98 8.87 -7.67
CA GLU A 98 12.15 8.78 -8.56
C GLU A 98 12.45 7.32 -8.95
N ARG A 99 12.42 6.40 -7.98
CA ARG A 99 12.64 4.96 -8.23
C ARG A 99 11.49 4.32 -8.99
N TYR A 100 10.27 4.74 -8.70
CA TYR A 100 9.06 4.32 -9.41
C TYR A 100 9.11 4.73 -10.88
N ASP A 101 9.45 5.99 -11.18
CA ASP A 101 9.58 6.53 -12.53
C ASP A 101 10.74 5.85 -13.30
N LYS A 102 11.79 5.39 -12.59
CA LYS A 102 12.88 4.56 -13.14
C LYS A 102 12.48 3.11 -13.41
N GLY A 103 11.29 2.67 -12.99
CA GLY A 103 10.81 1.30 -13.16
C GLY A 103 11.53 0.28 -12.25
N GLU A 104 12.17 0.71 -11.17
CA GLU A 104 12.92 -0.18 -10.27
C GLU A 104 12.04 -1.23 -9.58
N PHE A 105 10.74 -0.94 -9.46
CA PHE A 105 9.75 -1.84 -8.85
C PHE A 105 9.07 -2.78 -9.87
N ASN A 106 9.41 -2.69 -11.17
CA ASN A 106 8.84 -3.50 -12.24
C ASN A 106 9.65 -4.78 -12.53
N GLY A 107 10.65 -5.09 -11.71
CA GLY A 107 11.39 -6.35 -11.75
C GLY A 107 10.50 -7.50 -11.27
N LYS A 108 10.27 -8.48 -12.15
CA LYS A 108 9.61 -9.76 -11.81
C LYS A 108 10.16 -10.31 -10.48
N ALA A 109 9.24 -10.52 -9.53
CA ALA A 109 9.35 -11.40 -8.36
C ALA A 109 10.67 -11.31 -7.56
N SER A 110 10.60 -10.71 -6.37
CA SER A 110 11.45 -11.17 -5.26
C SER A 110 11.30 -12.70 -5.17
N PRO A 111 12.38 -13.50 -5.17
CA PRO A 111 12.33 -14.96 -5.03
C PRO A 111 12.00 -15.41 -3.59
N SER A 112 11.29 -14.59 -2.81
CA SER A 112 10.87 -14.89 -1.43
C SER A 112 9.39 -15.28 -1.37
N ALA A 113 8.92 -16.05 -2.36
CA ALA A 113 7.74 -16.87 -2.16
C ALA A 113 8.21 -18.18 -1.52
N GLU A 114 8.32 -18.17 -0.20
CA GLU A 114 8.42 -19.41 0.57
C GLU A 114 7.25 -20.33 0.15
N PRO A 115 7.51 -21.56 -0.32
CA PRO A 115 6.42 -22.43 -0.75
C PRO A 115 5.54 -22.72 0.45
N ALA A 116 4.27 -22.31 0.37
CA ALA A 116 3.24 -22.69 1.33
C ALA A 116 3.37 -24.19 1.65
N PRO A 117 3.40 -24.59 2.95
CA PRO A 117 3.57 -26.00 3.28
C PRO A 117 2.40 -26.80 2.70
N SER A 118 2.73 -27.77 1.85
CA SER A 118 1.77 -28.70 1.27
C SER A 118 0.91 -29.35 2.37
N PRO A 119 -0.42 -29.37 2.25
CA PRO A 119 -1.26 -30.12 3.17
C PRO A 119 -0.97 -31.62 2.99
N LYS A 120 -0.74 -32.32 4.11
CA LYS A 120 -0.67 -33.79 4.17
C LYS A 120 -2.05 -34.40 4.01
#